data_AF-A0A937VP47-F1
#
_entry.id   AF-A0A937VP47-F1
#
_cell.length_a   1.000
_cell.length_b   1.000
_cell.length_c   1.000
_cell.angle_alpha   90.00
_cell.angle_beta   90.00
_cell.angle_gamma   90.00
#
_symmetry.space_group_name_H-M   'P 1'
#
loop_
_entity.id
_entity.type
_entity.pdbx_description
1 polymer ?
#
loop_
_entity_poly.entity_id
_entity_poly.type
_entity_poly.pdbx_seq_one_letter_code
_entity_poly.pdbx_strand_id
1 'polypeptide(L)'
;MWYNNLRKDTEVKMAFPERVEIIKQIQELRKSKVVTYFTSDRRTFPPGFPLPALNTRLATEAQIFVYDQLRSLGKTDNLDLFLYTRGGQTDSVWPLVSIFREHACKQFVVLVPFRAHSAGTLICLGADKIILGEAAELSPIDPTTGNEFNPVNEIDKRTRREISVEDVISYIELAKDPAKVGLQDSDHILEVFKRLSEEVHPIALGNVNRVHTQIRILADKLLRLHWTGEEEQARIAQVVDQLTKKLYSHTHALNRREAKEILGEDLVVEATEEEQELLWQLYEAYAQVLQLRETFCVDSLIASGQVQQKLTMNGAFIETEKRSLVFRSECLIGLSSRLPQGVQLQVPPGQPVPLIPGLPVNVDIKVLSIGWEENEEGV
;
A
#
# COMPACT_ATOMS: atom_id res chain seq x y z
N MET A 1 7.80 -17.09 28.70
CA MET A 1 6.94 -16.40 29.69
C MET A 1 6.67 -14.92 29.35
N TRP A 2 7.13 -14.38 28.22
CA TRP A 2 6.96 -12.95 27.87
C TRP A 2 5.69 -12.61 27.05
N TYR A 3 4.86 -13.59 26.69
CA TYR A 3 3.76 -13.39 25.73
C TYR A 3 2.35 -13.30 26.35
N ASN A 4 2.19 -13.51 27.66
CA ASN A 4 0.86 -13.63 28.29
C ASN A 4 0.40 -12.41 29.11
N ASN A 5 1.19 -11.33 29.19
CA ASN A 5 0.84 -10.15 30.00
C ASN A 5 0.15 -9.00 29.22
N LEU A 6 -0.13 -9.14 27.92
CA LEU A 6 -0.76 -8.08 27.11
C LEU A 6 -2.28 -8.18 26.99
N ARG A 7 -2.94 -9.12 27.68
CA ARG A 7 -4.37 -9.43 27.48
C ARG A 7 -5.35 -8.92 28.54
N LYS A 8 -4.95 -7.99 29.40
CA LYS A 8 -5.88 -7.36 30.33
C LYS A 8 -5.65 -5.84 30.35
N ASP A 9 -6.68 -5.11 29.94
CA ASP A 9 -6.83 -3.66 30.05
C ASP A 9 -5.81 -2.79 29.31
N THR A 10 -5.87 -2.79 27.99
CA THR A 10 -5.31 -1.70 27.18
C THR A 10 -6.44 -0.87 26.59
N GLU A 11 -6.81 0.20 27.32
CA GLU A 11 -7.31 1.42 26.70
C GLU A 11 -6.50 1.70 25.42
N VAL A 12 -7.18 2.17 24.37
CA VAL A 12 -6.54 2.59 23.13
C VAL A 12 -5.45 3.62 23.48
N LYS A 13 -4.20 3.22 23.28
CA LYS A 13 -2.96 3.90 23.68
C LYS A 13 -2.29 4.48 22.43
N MET A 14 -1.73 5.68 22.55
CA MET A 14 -1.12 6.56 21.52
C MET A 14 -2.08 7.42 20.70
N ALA A 15 -2.71 8.39 21.37
CA ALA A 15 -3.56 9.43 20.78
C ALA A 15 -2.75 10.41 19.88
N PHE A 16 -3.45 11.14 19.01
CA PHE A 16 -2.85 12.17 18.12
C PHE A 16 -1.89 13.14 18.85
N PRO A 17 -2.17 13.66 20.07
CA PRO A 17 -1.24 14.53 20.78
C PRO A 17 0.15 13.90 21.06
N GLU A 18 0.21 12.59 21.31
CA GLU A 18 1.47 11.88 21.54
C GLU A 18 2.26 11.76 20.23
N ARG A 19 1.57 11.49 19.10
CA ARG A 19 2.19 11.49 17.77
C ARG A 19 2.71 12.87 17.39
N VAL A 20 1.98 13.93 17.72
CA VAL A 20 2.41 15.32 17.48
C VAL A 20 3.74 15.63 18.18
N GLU A 21 3.96 15.11 19.39
CA GLU A 21 5.22 15.32 20.11
C GLU A 21 6.40 14.64 19.39
N ILE A 22 6.22 13.40 18.93
CA ILE A 22 7.25 12.69 18.15
C ILE A 22 7.51 13.40 16.82
N ILE A 23 6.44 13.85 16.13
CA ILE A 23 6.54 14.64 14.89
C ILE A 23 7.37 15.92 15.13
N LYS A 24 7.15 16.63 16.24
CA LYS A 24 7.93 17.82 16.58
C LYS A 24 9.41 17.50 16.82
N GLN A 25 9.72 16.41 17.51
CA GLN A 25 11.09 15.98 17.73
C GLN A 25 11.81 15.67 16.41
N ILE A 26 11.13 15.01 15.46
CA ILE A 26 11.67 14.77 14.11
C ILE A 26 11.94 16.10 13.39
N GLN A 27 10.98 17.04 13.44
CA GLN A 27 11.12 18.37 12.83
C GLN A 27 12.29 19.17 13.41
N GLU A 28 12.51 19.10 14.72
CA GLU A 28 13.63 19.77 15.41
C GLU A 28 14.98 19.17 15.01
N LEU A 29 15.09 17.83 15.04
CA LEU A 29 16.29 17.10 14.67
C LEU A 29 16.69 17.40 13.22
N ARG A 30 15.72 17.36 12.30
CA ARG A 30 15.95 17.47 10.85
C ARG A 30 15.85 18.88 10.31
N LYS A 31 15.40 19.85 11.12
CA LYS A 31 15.14 21.25 10.72
C LYS A 31 14.24 21.31 9.49
N SER A 32 13.15 20.56 9.55
CA SER A 32 12.17 20.38 8.47
C SER A 32 10.75 20.51 9.00
N LYS A 33 9.78 20.60 8.09
CA LYS A 33 8.37 20.29 8.41
C LYS A 33 8.09 18.85 8.06
N VAL A 34 7.22 18.19 8.83
CA VAL A 34 6.87 16.79 8.63
C VAL A 34 5.38 16.67 8.29
N VAL A 35 5.10 15.98 7.19
CA VAL A 35 3.76 15.45 6.88
C VAL A 35 3.84 13.94 6.96
N THR A 36 2.89 13.31 7.63
CA THR A 36 2.78 11.85 7.65
C THR A 36 1.75 11.39 6.63
N TYR A 37 2.02 10.28 5.95
CA TYR A 37 1.02 9.53 5.20
C TYR A 37 1.21 8.03 5.49
N PHE A 38 0.33 7.49 6.32
CA PHE A 38 0.45 6.15 6.87
C PHE A 38 -0.79 5.32 6.54
N THR A 39 -0.64 4.21 5.83
CA THR A 39 -1.77 3.34 5.43
C THR A 39 -1.76 2.01 6.16
N SER A 40 -2.93 1.50 6.54
CA SER A 40 -3.08 0.20 7.21
C SER A 40 -2.81 -0.97 6.26
N ASP A 41 -2.07 -1.97 6.74
CA ASP A 41 -1.89 -3.27 6.08
C ASP A 41 -2.27 -4.44 7.00
N ARG A 42 -3.25 -4.21 7.89
CA ARG A 42 -3.72 -5.21 8.84
C ARG A 42 -4.25 -6.44 8.11
N ARG A 43 -3.72 -7.60 8.49
CA ARG A 43 -4.07 -8.88 7.88
C ARG A 43 -5.42 -9.38 8.40
N THR A 44 -6.10 -10.17 7.57
CA THR A 44 -7.34 -10.86 7.94
C THR A 44 -7.12 -12.37 7.97
N PHE A 45 -7.90 -13.06 8.81
CA PHE A 45 -8.10 -14.50 8.74
C PHE A 45 -9.59 -14.82 8.64
N PRO A 46 -10.07 -15.52 7.59
CA PRO A 46 -9.28 -16.00 6.46
C PRO A 46 -8.63 -14.86 5.64
N PRO A 47 -7.50 -15.11 4.96
CA PRO A 47 -6.82 -14.09 4.18
C PRO A 47 -7.72 -13.50 3.09
N GLY A 48 -7.62 -12.18 2.89
CA GLY A 48 -8.36 -11.48 1.84
C GLY A 48 -9.83 -11.22 2.17
N PHE A 49 -10.26 -11.43 3.42
CA PHE A 49 -11.61 -11.06 3.85
C PHE A 49 -11.87 -9.57 3.57
N PRO A 50 -12.95 -9.22 2.85
CA PRO A 50 -13.14 -7.89 2.25
C PRO A 50 -13.73 -6.87 3.25
N LEU A 51 -13.09 -6.70 4.41
CA LEU A 51 -13.45 -5.63 5.34
C LEU A 51 -12.70 -4.34 4.97
N PRO A 52 -13.42 -3.23 4.70
CA PRO A 52 -12.77 -1.97 4.34
C PRO A 52 -11.84 -1.42 5.43
N ALA A 53 -10.96 -0.48 5.04
CA ALA A 53 -9.98 0.19 5.90
C ALA A 53 -8.91 -0.70 6.55
N LEU A 54 -9.03 -2.03 6.56
CA LEU A 54 -7.98 -2.92 7.09
C LEU A 54 -6.73 -2.98 6.21
N ASN A 55 -6.90 -2.89 4.89
CA ASN A 55 -5.81 -2.88 3.91
C ASN A 55 -5.98 -1.67 2.99
N THR A 56 -5.61 -0.51 3.50
CA THR A 56 -5.71 0.76 2.77
C THR A 56 -4.44 0.95 1.95
N ARG A 57 -4.58 1.56 0.77
CA ARG A 57 -3.48 1.82 -0.16
C ARG A 57 -3.45 3.29 -0.54
N LEU A 58 -2.35 3.73 -1.15
CA LEU A 58 -2.28 5.03 -1.81
C LEU A 58 -3.36 5.13 -2.88
N ALA A 59 -4.06 6.25 -2.92
CA ALA A 59 -5.16 6.45 -3.83
C ALA A 59 -5.30 7.94 -4.18
N THR A 60 -5.86 8.20 -5.36
CA THR A 60 -5.91 9.54 -5.95
C THR A 60 -6.72 10.55 -5.13
N GLU A 61 -7.78 10.11 -4.46
CA GLU A 61 -8.62 10.94 -3.60
C GLU A 61 -7.86 11.49 -2.39
N ALA A 62 -6.81 10.80 -1.91
CA ALA A 62 -6.01 11.28 -0.78
C ALA A 62 -5.28 12.61 -1.11
N GLN A 63 -5.08 12.90 -2.40
CA GLN A 63 -4.34 14.08 -2.85
C GLN A 63 -4.93 15.40 -2.33
N ILE A 64 -6.26 15.54 -2.28
CA ILE A 64 -6.89 16.78 -1.80
C ILE A 64 -6.61 17.01 -0.31
N PHE A 65 -6.60 15.93 0.46
CA PHE A 65 -6.36 15.95 1.90
C PHE A 65 -4.89 16.26 2.22
N VAL A 66 -3.96 15.66 1.46
CA VAL A 66 -2.53 16.02 1.55
C VAL A 66 -2.31 17.48 1.17
N TYR A 67 -2.96 17.96 0.10
CA TYR A 67 -2.83 19.35 -0.33
C TYR A 67 -3.35 20.33 0.72
N ASP A 68 -4.47 20.05 1.38
CA ASP A 68 -4.99 20.90 2.45
C ASP A 68 -4.03 20.99 3.65
N GLN A 69 -3.37 19.87 4.01
CA GLN A 69 -2.35 19.85 5.04
C GLN A 69 -1.14 20.71 4.65
N LEU A 70 -0.64 20.55 3.43
CA LEU A 70 0.46 21.35 2.89
C LEU A 70 0.13 22.84 2.83
N ARG A 71 -1.09 23.21 2.45
CA ARG A 71 -1.56 24.60 2.47
C ARG A 71 -1.57 25.21 3.88
N SER A 72 -1.95 24.42 4.88
CA SER A 72 -1.96 24.85 6.29
C SER A 72 -0.55 25.04 6.86
N LEU A 73 0.39 24.21 6.41
CA LEU A 73 1.82 24.36 6.74
C LEU A 73 2.44 25.58 6.03
N GLY A 74 2.03 25.86 4.80
CA GLY A 74 2.65 26.84 3.91
C GLY A 74 3.94 26.32 3.28
N LYS A 75 4.61 27.17 2.51
CA LYS A 75 5.92 26.83 1.92
C LYS A 75 6.99 26.77 3.02
N THR A 76 7.87 25.78 2.95
CA THR A 76 8.96 25.54 3.90
C THR A 76 10.26 25.29 3.13
N ASP A 77 11.41 25.58 3.75
CA ASP A 77 12.71 25.25 3.15
C ASP A 77 12.88 23.74 2.97
N ASN A 78 12.68 22.98 4.05
CA ASN A 78 12.81 21.52 4.05
C ASN A 78 11.48 20.88 4.46
N LEU A 79 11.06 19.86 3.70
CA LEU A 79 9.83 19.13 3.91
C LEU A 79 10.10 17.63 3.88
N ASP A 80 9.78 16.96 4.98
CA ASP A 80 9.84 15.52 5.12
C ASP A 80 8.45 14.91 4.98
N LEU A 81 8.34 13.84 4.18
CA LEU A 81 7.18 12.95 4.16
C LEU A 81 7.52 11.67 4.92
N PHE A 82 6.88 11.45 6.06
CA PHE A 82 6.93 10.17 6.76
C PHE A 82 5.93 9.20 6.10
N LEU A 83 6.45 8.17 5.42
CA LEU A 83 5.67 7.30 4.55
C LEU A 83 5.66 5.85 5.04
N TYR A 84 4.46 5.31 5.24
CA TYR A 84 4.25 3.87 5.35
C TYR A 84 3.13 3.42 4.43
N THR A 85 3.47 2.55 3.47
CA THR A 85 2.47 1.99 2.56
C THR A 85 2.89 0.69 1.90
N ARG A 86 1.89 -0.15 1.61
CA ARG A 86 2.00 -1.38 0.81
C ARG A 86 1.74 -1.13 -0.69
N GLY A 87 1.75 0.12 -1.14
CA GLY A 87 1.53 0.52 -2.53
C GLY A 87 0.15 1.12 -2.76
N GLY A 88 -0.31 1.09 -4.01
CA GLY A 88 -1.58 1.69 -4.39
C GLY A 88 -1.59 2.17 -5.82
N GLN A 89 -2.47 3.12 -6.12
CA GLN A 89 -2.68 3.60 -7.47
C GLN A 89 -1.49 4.46 -7.93
N THR A 90 -0.87 4.10 -9.06
CA THR A 90 0.35 4.74 -9.57
C THR A 90 0.10 6.15 -10.13
N ASP A 91 -1.12 6.43 -10.56
CA ASP A 91 -1.58 7.75 -11.01
C ASP A 91 -1.64 8.79 -9.88
N SER A 92 -1.75 8.36 -8.62
CA SER A 92 -1.66 9.25 -7.45
C SER A 92 -0.24 9.77 -7.21
N VAL A 93 0.79 9.10 -7.71
CA VAL A 93 2.20 9.38 -7.36
C VAL A 93 2.67 10.72 -7.90
N TRP A 94 2.54 10.96 -9.21
CA TRP A 94 3.05 12.18 -9.83
C TRP A 94 2.40 13.45 -9.24
N PRO A 95 1.06 13.51 -9.08
CA PRO A 95 0.42 14.63 -8.42
C PRO A 95 0.88 14.83 -6.96
N LEU A 96 0.99 13.75 -6.18
CA LEU A 96 1.47 13.81 -4.79
C LEU A 96 2.90 14.38 -4.71
N VAL A 97 3.85 13.81 -5.45
CA VAL A 97 5.24 14.31 -5.46
C VAL A 97 5.29 15.76 -5.93
N SER A 98 4.50 16.13 -6.94
CA SER A 98 4.45 17.50 -7.45
C SER A 98 4.01 18.50 -6.38
N ILE A 99 2.97 18.19 -5.59
CA ILE A 99 2.51 19.09 -4.52
C ILE A 99 3.53 19.17 -3.38
N PHE A 100 4.20 18.07 -3.02
CA PHE A 100 5.28 18.10 -2.01
C PHE A 100 6.43 19.00 -2.46
N ARG A 101 6.92 18.83 -3.71
CA ARG A 101 8.00 19.64 -4.26
C ARG A 101 7.62 21.12 -4.41
N GLU A 102 6.37 21.44 -4.74
CA GLU A 102 5.90 22.84 -4.82
C GLU A 102 5.94 23.55 -3.45
N HIS A 103 5.76 22.81 -2.35
CA HIS A 103 5.80 23.34 -0.98
C HIS A 103 7.19 23.29 -0.34
N ALA A 104 8.11 22.50 -0.89
CA ALA A 104 9.50 22.37 -0.45
C ALA A 104 10.41 23.33 -1.26
N CYS A 105 10.77 24.47 -0.69
CA CYS A 105 11.59 25.49 -1.35
C CYS A 105 13.04 25.04 -1.62
N LYS A 106 13.57 24.10 -0.82
CA LYS A 106 14.95 23.59 -0.98
C LYS A 106 15.00 22.08 -1.11
N GLN A 107 14.39 21.35 -0.17
CA GLN A 107 14.50 19.89 -0.15
C GLN A 107 13.18 19.21 0.24
N PHE A 108 12.77 18.25 -0.59
CA PHE A 108 11.74 17.27 -0.30
C PHE A 108 12.40 15.91 -0.01
N VAL A 109 12.16 15.37 1.18
CA VAL A 109 12.77 14.11 1.63
C VAL A 109 11.68 13.14 2.06
N VAL A 110 11.86 11.85 1.80
CA VAL A 110 10.94 10.80 2.27
C VAL A 110 11.61 10.00 3.38
N LEU A 111 10.92 9.87 4.51
CA LEU A 111 11.35 9.08 5.67
C LEU A 111 10.56 7.76 5.66
N VAL A 112 11.26 6.64 5.58
CA VAL A 112 10.64 5.31 5.56
C VAL A 112 11.04 4.55 6.82
N PRO A 113 10.14 4.38 7.81
CA PRO A 113 10.45 3.64 9.03
C PRO A 113 10.46 2.12 8.79
N PHE A 114 9.63 1.64 7.86
CA PHE A 114 9.47 0.21 7.60
C PHE A 114 9.13 -0.12 6.14
N ARG A 115 8.01 0.30 5.57
CA ARG A 115 7.63 -0.10 4.20
C ARG A 115 7.20 1.07 3.33
N ALA A 116 7.81 1.19 2.16
CA ALA A 116 7.31 2.03 1.07
C ALA A 116 7.34 1.25 -0.24
N HIS A 117 6.29 0.47 -0.50
CA HIS A 117 6.26 -0.50 -1.61
C HIS A 117 5.55 0.05 -2.84
N SER A 118 5.92 -0.43 -4.03
CA SER A 118 5.28 -0.16 -5.31
C SER A 118 5.12 1.36 -5.55
N ALA A 119 3.88 1.88 -5.56
CA ALA A 119 3.63 3.32 -5.64
C ALA A 119 4.37 4.15 -4.56
N GLY A 120 4.57 3.59 -3.36
CA GLY A 120 5.38 4.22 -2.31
C GLY A 120 6.86 4.31 -2.68
N THR A 121 7.42 3.29 -3.34
CA THR A 121 8.78 3.35 -3.87
C THR A 121 8.89 4.43 -4.95
N LEU A 122 7.90 4.57 -5.84
CA LEU A 122 7.88 5.66 -6.82
C LEU A 122 7.85 7.05 -6.15
N ILE A 123 7.07 7.24 -5.08
CA ILE A 123 7.10 8.50 -4.31
C ILE A 123 8.52 8.78 -3.80
N CYS A 124 9.21 7.75 -3.29
CA CYS A 124 10.60 7.88 -2.83
C CYS A 124 11.55 8.31 -3.97
N LEU A 125 11.37 7.80 -5.20
CA LEU A 125 12.20 8.20 -6.35
C LEU A 125 12.06 9.68 -6.72
N GLY A 126 10.94 10.32 -6.39
CA GLY A 126 10.69 11.75 -6.63
C GLY A 126 11.21 12.69 -5.54
N ALA A 127 11.74 12.14 -4.45
CA ALA A 127 12.34 12.89 -3.35
C ALA A 127 13.80 13.20 -3.64
N ASP A 128 14.32 14.30 -3.09
CA ASP A 128 15.74 14.64 -3.18
C ASP A 128 16.60 13.70 -2.33
N LYS A 129 16.03 13.14 -1.25
CA LYS A 129 16.64 12.06 -0.43
C LYS A 129 15.58 11.10 0.10
N ILE A 130 16.02 9.88 0.39
CA ILE A 130 15.26 8.83 1.05
C ILE A 130 16.02 8.45 2.31
N ILE A 131 15.43 8.68 3.48
CA ILE A 131 15.98 8.26 4.75
C ILE A 131 15.35 6.91 5.11
N LEU A 132 16.17 5.87 5.10
CA LEU A 132 15.74 4.51 5.39
C LEU A 132 16.11 4.13 6.82
N GLY A 133 15.10 3.74 7.61
CA GLY A 133 15.32 3.09 8.89
C GLY A 133 15.97 1.71 8.74
N GLU A 134 16.39 1.12 9.86
CA GLU A 134 17.11 -0.17 9.89
C GLU A 134 16.28 -1.31 9.29
N ALA A 135 14.99 -1.36 9.62
CA ALA A 135 14.06 -2.36 9.11
C ALA A 135 13.41 -1.94 7.78
N ALA A 136 13.78 -0.77 7.22
CA ALA A 136 13.08 -0.21 6.08
C ALA A 136 13.32 -1.02 4.79
N GLU A 137 12.23 -1.21 4.06
CA GLU A 137 12.18 -1.89 2.78
C GLU A 137 11.44 -1.04 1.73
N LEU A 138 12.04 -0.98 0.55
CA LEU A 138 11.39 -0.59 -0.70
C LEU A 138 11.01 -1.87 -1.46
N SER A 139 10.32 -1.75 -2.59
CA SER A 139 10.03 -2.90 -3.44
C SER A 139 10.22 -2.55 -4.91
N PRO A 140 10.27 -3.55 -5.81
CA PRO A 140 10.05 -3.32 -7.24
C PRO A 140 8.78 -2.50 -7.48
N ILE A 141 8.81 -1.67 -8.52
CA ILE A 141 7.71 -0.78 -8.92
C ILE A 141 6.83 -1.44 -9.99
N ASP A 142 6.58 -2.72 -9.80
CA ASP A 142 6.06 -3.57 -10.85
C ASP A 142 4.54 -3.74 -10.72
N PRO A 143 3.75 -3.33 -11.72
CA PRO A 143 2.31 -3.20 -11.58
C PRO A 143 1.56 -4.50 -11.89
N THR A 144 0.44 -4.70 -11.21
CA THR A 144 -0.63 -5.58 -11.68
C THR A 144 -1.68 -4.75 -12.41
N THR A 145 -2.39 -5.36 -13.36
CA THR A 145 -3.44 -4.65 -14.09
C THR A 145 -4.71 -5.47 -14.26
N GLY A 146 -5.84 -4.81 -14.05
CA GLY A 146 -7.19 -5.35 -14.19
C GLY A 146 -8.04 -4.48 -15.10
N ASN A 147 -8.70 -5.07 -16.09
CA ASN A 147 -9.77 -4.43 -16.86
C ASN A 147 -10.89 -5.44 -17.18
N GLU A 148 -11.94 -4.98 -17.86
CA GLU A 148 -13.11 -5.82 -18.19
C GLU A 148 -12.76 -7.04 -19.07
N PHE A 149 -11.65 -6.98 -19.79
CA PHE A 149 -11.13 -8.02 -20.70
C PHE A 149 -10.18 -9.01 -20.01
N ASN A 150 -9.86 -8.82 -18.74
CA ASN A 150 -9.08 -9.79 -17.97
C ASN A 150 -9.85 -11.11 -17.79
N PRO A 151 -9.17 -12.22 -17.47
CA PRO A 151 -9.83 -13.49 -17.16
C PRO A 151 -10.84 -13.36 -16.01
N VAL A 152 -11.98 -14.04 -16.12
CA VAL A 152 -12.96 -14.11 -15.03
C VAL A 152 -12.34 -14.85 -13.83
N ASN A 153 -12.65 -14.39 -12.62
CA ASN A 153 -12.29 -15.11 -11.41
C ASN A 153 -13.25 -16.31 -11.20
N GLU A 154 -12.68 -17.49 -10.99
CA GLU A 154 -13.44 -18.74 -10.84
C GLU A 154 -14.25 -18.78 -9.54
N ILE A 155 -13.79 -18.06 -8.51
CA ILE A 155 -14.43 -17.99 -7.19
C ILE A 155 -15.58 -16.96 -7.19
N ASP A 156 -15.33 -15.77 -7.74
CA ASP A 156 -16.35 -14.73 -7.90
C ASP A 156 -16.39 -14.25 -9.34
N LYS A 157 -17.36 -14.77 -10.10
CA LYS A 157 -17.57 -14.45 -11.52
C LYS A 157 -17.85 -12.98 -11.80
N ARG A 158 -18.16 -12.17 -10.79
CA ARG A 158 -18.34 -10.71 -10.92
C ARG A 158 -17.00 -9.96 -10.97
N THR A 159 -15.94 -10.59 -10.49
CA THR A 159 -14.60 -10.02 -10.48
C THR A 159 -13.75 -10.54 -11.64
N ARG A 160 -12.68 -9.81 -11.92
CA ARG A 160 -11.68 -10.16 -12.93
C ARG A 160 -10.37 -10.46 -12.21
N ARG A 161 -9.63 -11.47 -12.68
CA ARG A 161 -8.28 -11.76 -12.19
C ARG A 161 -7.33 -10.70 -12.74
N GLU A 162 -6.63 -10.02 -11.86
CA GLU A 162 -5.55 -9.12 -12.29
C GLU A 162 -4.46 -9.93 -12.99
N ILE A 163 -3.84 -9.33 -13.99
CA ILE A 163 -2.69 -9.90 -14.70
C ILE A 163 -1.46 -9.19 -14.16
N SER A 164 -0.48 -9.97 -13.69
CA SER A 164 0.86 -9.45 -13.42
C SER A 164 1.52 -9.10 -14.74
N VAL A 165 2.09 -7.89 -14.81
CA VAL A 165 2.86 -7.46 -15.97
C VAL A 165 4.13 -8.29 -16.14
N GLU A 166 4.83 -8.58 -15.04
CA GLU A 166 6.04 -9.40 -15.06
C GLU A 166 5.77 -10.84 -15.45
N ASP A 167 4.69 -11.47 -14.97
CA ASP A 167 4.40 -12.86 -15.35
C ASP A 167 4.25 -12.99 -16.87
N VAL A 168 3.66 -11.98 -17.52
CA VAL A 168 3.55 -11.92 -18.98
C VAL A 168 4.92 -11.72 -19.64
N ILE A 169 5.75 -10.80 -19.12
CA ILE A 169 7.09 -10.53 -19.66
C ILE A 169 7.99 -11.76 -19.46
N SER A 170 8.09 -12.26 -18.23
CA SER A 170 8.81 -13.47 -17.83
C SER A 170 8.39 -14.70 -18.65
N TYR A 171 7.11 -14.86 -19.01
CA TYR A 171 6.67 -15.95 -19.88
C TYR A 171 7.28 -15.84 -21.30
N ILE A 172 7.29 -14.63 -21.88
CA ILE A 172 7.91 -14.38 -23.19
C ILE A 172 9.44 -14.48 -23.11
N GLU A 173 10.05 -14.04 -22.01
CA GLU A 173 11.50 -14.15 -21.79
C GLU A 173 11.94 -15.60 -21.59
N LEU A 174 11.18 -16.42 -20.86
CA LEU A 174 11.38 -17.86 -20.71
C LEU A 174 11.49 -18.55 -22.08
N ALA A 175 10.61 -18.16 -23.02
CA ALA A 175 10.59 -18.70 -24.36
C ALA A 175 11.86 -18.34 -25.17
N LYS A 176 12.39 -17.11 -24.98
CA LYS A 176 13.54 -16.58 -25.72
C LYS A 176 14.89 -16.95 -25.13
N ASP A 177 14.96 -17.15 -23.81
CA ASP A 177 16.20 -17.36 -23.07
C ASP A 177 16.96 -18.61 -23.58
N PRO A 178 18.18 -18.44 -24.15
CA PRO A 178 18.98 -19.55 -24.69
C PRO A 178 19.34 -20.63 -23.67
N ALA A 179 19.37 -20.29 -22.37
CA ALA A 179 19.64 -21.24 -21.30
C ALA A 179 18.39 -22.01 -20.85
N LYS A 180 17.20 -21.62 -21.33
CA LYS A 180 15.91 -22.25 -21.00
C LYS A 180 15.30 -22.90 -22.24
N VAL A 181 14.30 -22.26 -22.88
CA VAL A 181 13.67 -22.81 -24.09
C VAL A 181 14.47 -22.45 -25.34
N GLY A 182 15.05 -21.25 -25.40
CA GLY A 182 15.99 -20.83 -26.45
C GLY A 182 15.38 -20.62 -27.83
N LEU A 183 14.11 -20.21 -27.93
CA LEU A 183 13.51 -19.86 -29.21
C LEU A 183 14.13 -18.57 -29.76
N GLN A 184 14.87 -18.69 -30.86
CA GLN A 184 15.45 -17.54 -31.56
C GLN A 184 14.74 -17.20 -32.87
N ASP A 185 13.97 -18.15 -33.41
CA ASP A 185 13.19 -17.95 -34.62
C ASP A 185 11.96 -17.07 -34.33
N SER A 186 11.75 -16.07 -35.19
CA SER A 186 10.61 -15.15 -35.07
C SER A 186 9.27 -15.88 -35.23
N ASP A 187 9.21 -16.93 -36.03
CA ASP A 187 7.99 -17.71 -36.25
C ASP A 187 7.61 -18.51 -34.98
N HIS A 188 8.59 -19.06 -34.27
CA HIS A 188 8.35 -19.75 -33.00
C HIS A 188 7.92 -18.78 -31.89
N ILE A 189 8.51 -17.58 -31.83
CA ILE A 189 8.10 -16.54 -30.87
C ILE A 189 6.68 -16.05 -31.18
N LEU A 190 6.35 -15.91 -32.47
CA LEU A 190 5.00 -15.56 -32.91
C LEU A 190 3.97 -16.61 -32.46
N GLU A 191 4.33 -17.90 -32.51
CA GLU A 191 3.44 -18.97 -32.04
C GLU A 191 3.17 -18.89 -30.53
N VAL A 192 4.20 -18.62 -29.72
CA VAL A 192 4.03 -18.38 -28.27
C VAL A 192 3.11 -17.18 -28.02
N PHE A 193 3.32 -16.08 -28.74
CA PHE A 193 2.50 -14.88 -28.59
C PHE A 193 1.04 -15.12 -29.02
N LYS A 194 0.81 -15.85 -30.13
CA LYS A 194 -0.53 -16.25 -30.56
C LYS A 194 -1.22 -17.09 -29.50
N ARG A 195 -0.54 -18.11 -28.97
CA ARG A 195 -1.09 -18.99 -27.93
C ARG A 195 -1.47 -18.22 -26.67
N LEU A 196 -0.65 -17.27 -26.24
CA LEU A 196 -0.97 -16.40 -25.11
C LEU A 196 -2.20 -15.53 -25.40
N SER A 197 -2.31 -15.00 -26.63
CA SER A 197 -3.41 -14.14 -27.07
C SER A 197 -4.74 -14.90 -27.25
N GLU A 198 -4.72 -16.23 -27.35
CA GLU A 198 -5.91 -17.09 -27.32
C GLU A 198 -6.47 -17.24 -25.91
N GLU A 199 -5.60 -17.29 -24.89
CA GLU A 199 -5.98 -17.47 -23.48
C GLU A 199 -6.24 -16.14 -22.76
N VAL A 200 -5.50 -15.09 -23.14
CA VAL A 200 -5.60 -13.74 -22.57
C VAL A 200 -6.03 -12.77 -23.65
N HIS A 201 -7.12 -12.06 -23.41
CA HIS A 201 -7.70 -11.15 -24.39
C HIS A 201 -6.65 -10.11 -24.88
N PRO A 202 -6.53 -9.87 -26.21
CA PRO A 202 -5.50 -8.95 -26.74
C PRO A 202 -5.54 -7.53 -26.17
N ILE A 203 -6.73 -6.99 -25.83
CA ILE A 203 -6.84 -5.68 -25.16
C ILE A 203 -6.22 -5.72 -23.74
N ALA A 204 -6.31 -6.85 -23.04
CA ALA A 204 -5.65 -7.03 -21.74
C ALA A 204 -4.12 -7.09 -21.91
N LEU A 205 -3.61 -7.78 -22.93
CA LEU A 205 -2.17 -7.78 -23.26
C LEU A 205 -1.66 -6.41 -23.69
N GLY A 206 -2.43 -5.67 -24.49
CA GLY A 206 -2.12 -4.28 -24.85
C GLY A 206 -2.08 -3.37 -23.63
N ASN A 207 -2.99 -3.59 -22.67
CA ASN A 207 -3.00 -2.89 -21.39
C ASN A 207 -1.76 -3.22 -20.55
N VAL A 208 -1.34 -4.49 -20.47
CA VAL A 208 -0.09 -4.92 -19.81
C VAL A 208 1.10 -4.12 -20.35
N ASN A 209 1.28 -4.06 -21.67
CA ASN A 209 2.38 -3.31 -22.28
C ASN A 209 2.31 -1.80 -21.98
N ARG A 210 1.11 -1.21 -22.00
CA ARG A 210 0.92 0.20 -21.69
C ARG A 210 1.27 0.52 -20.25
N VAL A 211 0.80 -0.28 -19.30
CA VAL A 211 1.04 -0.10 -17.86
C VAL A 211 2.54 -0.27 -17.57
N HIS A 212 3.19 -1.29 -18.15
CA HIS A 212 4.65 -1.47 -18.08
C HIS A 212 5.42 -0.24 -18.60
N THR A 213 5.00 0.30 -19.74
CA THR A 213 5.64 1.49 -20.33
C THR A 213 5.43 2.73 -19.46
N GLN A 214 4.21 2.91 -18.94
CA GLN A 214 3.85 4.05 -18.10
C GLN A 214 4.66 4.09 -16.81
N ILE A 215 4.86 2.96 -16.14
CA ILE A 215 5.59 2.94 -14.86
C ILE A 215 7.07 3.28 -15.04
N ARG A 216 7.67 2.83 -16.15
CA ARG A 216 9.05 3.16 -16.52
C ARG A 216 9.21 4.64 -16.83
N ILE A 217 8.28 5.22 -17.60
CA ILE A 217 8.25 6.66 -17.88
C ILE A 217 8.08 7.46 -16.59
N LEU A 218 7.20 7.02 -15.69
CA LEU A 218 6.96 7.70 -14.42
C LEU A 218 8.20 7.67 -13.53
N ALA A 219 8.84 6.51 -13.36
CA ALA A 219 10.07 6.37 -12.59
C ALA A 219 11.22 7.22 -13.14
N ASP A 220 11.42 7.21 -14.48
CA ASP A 220 12.39 8.09 -15.15
C ASP A 220 12.10 9.57 -14.87
N LYS A 221 10.85 10.01 -15.04
CA LYS A 221 10.44 11.40 -14.75
C LYS A 221 10.69 11.80 -13.31
N LEU A 222 10.42 10.90 -12.35
CA LEU A 222 10.59 11.16 -10.92
C LEU A 222 12.07 11.34 -10.56
N LEU A 223 12.95 10.47 -11.06
CA LEU A 223 14.39 10.60 -10.85
C LEU A 223 14.96 11.86 -11.50
N ARG A 224 14.46 12.26 -12.67
CA ARG A 224 14.87 13.51 -13.34
C ARG A 224 14.54 14.79 -12.57
N LEU A 225 13.73 14.71 -11.51
CA LEU A 225 13.44 15.88 -10.67
C LEU A 225 14.66 16.35 -9.88
N HIS A 226 15.67 15.48 -9.68
CA HIS A 226 16.90 15.78 -8.93
C HIS A 226 18.18 15.30 -9.65
N TRP A 227 18.10 14.32 -10.55
CA TRP A 227 19.22 13.88 -11.39
C TRP A 227 19.10 14.44 -12.81
N THR A 228 19.87 15.49 -13.11
CA THR A 228 19.70 16.30 -14.33
C THR A 228 20.89 16.29 -15.29
N GLY A 229 22.07 15.84 -14.86
CA GLY A 229 23.24 15.78 -15.72
C GLY A 229 23.19 14.66 -16.76
N GLU A 230 24.15 14.70 -17.68
CA GLU A 230 24.25 13.77 -18.81
C GLU A 230 24.67 12.35 -18.35
N GLU A 231 25.57 12.27 -17.37
CA GLU A 231 26.03 11.01 -16.77
C GLU A 231 24.88 10.29 -16.04
N GLU A 232 23.96 11.04 -15.46
CA GLU A 232 22.80 10.52 -14.74
C GLU A 232 21.76 9.89 -15.66
N GLN A 233 21.74 10.20 -16.97
CA GLN A 233 20.77 9.58 -17.88
C GLN A 233 20.98 8.06 -17.99
N ALA A 234 22.24 7.63 -18.08
CA ALA A 234 22.59 6.21 -18.10
C ALA A 234 22.25 5.54 -16.77
N ARG A 235 22.51 6.23 -15.65
CA ARG A 235 22.18 5.78 -14.30
C ARG A 235 20.67 5.60 -14.11
N ILE A 236 19.86 6.58 -14.53
CA ILE A 236 18.38 6.50 -14.47
C ILE A 236 17.90 5.28 -15.24
N ALA A 237 18.41 5.06 -16.46
CA ALA A 237 18.03 3.89 -17.25
C ALA A 237 18.36 2.57 -16.54
N GLN A 238 19.52 2.48 -15.89
CA GLN A 238 19.93 1.31 -15.11
C GLN A 238 19.02 1.08 -13.89
N VAL A 239 18.73 2.13 -13.12
CA VAL A 239 17.85 2.08 -11.95
C VAL A 239 16.45 1.63 -12.34
N VAL A 240 15.87 2.26 -13.38
CA VAL A 240 14.53 1.90 -13.86
C VAL A 240 14.49 0.44 -14.32
N ASP A 241 15.53 -0.04 -15.01
CA ASP A 241 15.61 -1.44 -15.43
C ASP A 241 15.74 -2.42 -14.25
N GLN A 242 16.56 -2.08 -13.25
CA GLN A 242 16.68 -2.90 -12.03
C GLN A 242 15.36 -2.99 -11.27
N LEU A 243 14.67 -1.88 -11.05
CA LEU A 243 13.42 -1.82 -10.29
C LEU A 243 12.20 -2.40 -11.02
N THR A 244 12.29 -2.64 -12.34
CA THR A 244 11.15 -3.14 -13.14
C THR A 244 11.35 -4.53 -13.73
N LYS A 245 12.58 -5.07 -13.78
CA LYS A 245 12.84 -6.38 -14.42
C LYS A 245 13.73 -7.34 -13.63
N LYS A 246 14.75 -6.82 -12.94
CA LYS A 246 15.87 -7.67 -12.48
C LYS A 246 15.68 -8.30 -11.10
N LEU A 247 14.55 -8.07 -10.45
CA LEU A 247 14.32 -8.49 -9.06
C LEU A 247 13.54 -9.81 -8.93
N TYR A 248 13.23 -10.49 -10.04
CA TYR A 248 12.66 -11.86 -10.15
C TYR A 248 11.35 -12.15 -9.38
N SER A 249 10.86 -11.23 -8.54
CA SER A 249 9.60 -11.33 -7.80
C SER A 249 9.08 -9.95 -7.39
N HIS A 250 7.79 -9.72 -7.59
CA HIS A 250 7.07 -8.54 -7.07
C HIS A 250 7.06 -8.44 -5.55
N THR A 251 7.34 -9.54 -4.84
CA THR A 251 7.39 -9.58 -3.38
C THR A 251 8.80 -9.38 -2.84
N HIS A 252 9.79 -9.16 -3.72
CA HIS A 252 11.16 -8.91 -3.30
C HIS A 252 11.23 -7.60 -2.51
N ALA A 253 11.69 -7.69 -1.27
CA ALA A 253 11.83 -6.54 -0.39
C ALA A 253 13.28 -6.04 -0.45
N LEU A 254 13.45 -4.83 -0.97
CA LEU A 254 14.74 -4.15 -1.08
C LEU A 254 15.08 -3.55 0.28
N ASN A 255 15.90 -4.24 1.06
CA ASN A 255 16.41 -3.71 2.32
C ASN A 255 17.27 -2.45 2.08
N ARG A 256 17.54 -1.67 3.13
CA ARG A 256 18.30 -0.41 3.00
C ARG A 256 19.65 -0.52 2.28
N ARG A 257 20.38 -1.63 2.41
CA ARG A 257 21.68 -1.81 1.75
C ARG A 257 21.49 -2.02 0.25
N GLU A 258 20.59 -2.91 -0.13
CA GLU A 258 20.25 -3.18 -1.52
C GLU A 258 19.65 -1.95 -2.21
N ALA A 259 18.76 -1.23 -1.51
CA ALA A 259 18.24 0.05 -1.98
C ALA A 259 19.35 1.06 -2.25
N LYS A 260 20.36 1.14 -1.37
CA LYS A 260 21.53 2.02 -1.55
C LYS A 260 22.43 1.57 -2.70
N GLU A 261 22.61 0.26 -2.91
CA GLU A 261 23.38 -0.28 -4.05
C GLU A 261 22.72 0.05 -5.39
N ILE A 262 21.39 -0.04 -5.47
CA ILE A 262 20.62 0.25 -6.68
C ILE A 262 20.51 1.76 -6.91
N LEU A 263 20.08 2.51 -5.90
CA LEU A 263 19.71 3.91 -6.02
C LEU A 263 20.87 4.87 -5.76
N GLY A 264 21.96 4.41 -5.15
CA GLY A 264 23.16 5.18 -4.79
C GLY A 264 23.03 6.01 -3.51
N GLU A 265 24.18 6.41 -2.97
CA GLU A 265 24.32 7.02 -1.64
C GLU A 265 23.87 8.50 -1.56
N ASP A 266 23.79 9.17 -2.71
CA ASP A 266 23.27 10.54 -2.84
C ASP A 266 21.75 10.59 -2.64
N LEU A 267 21.03 9.56 -3.08
CA LEU A 267 19.58 9.45 -2.93
C LEU A 267 19.19 8.67 -1.67
N VAL A 268 19.84 7.55 -1.36
CA VAL A 268 19.51 6.71 -0.20
C VAL A 268 20.51 6.94 0.94
N VAL A 269 19.99 7.44 2.06
CA VAL A 269 20.75 7.70 3.28
C VAL A 269 20.20 6.82 4.40
N GLU A 270 21.10 6.17 5.13
CA GLU A 270 20.71 5.41 6.33
C GLU A 270 20.38 6.39 7.47
N ALA A 271 19.27 6.14 8.16
CA ALA A 271 18.90 6.90 9.35
C ALA A 271 20.02 6.80 10.41
N THR A 272 20.35 7.93 11.02
CA THR A 272 21.17 7.98 12.24
C THR A 272 20.47 7.27 13.41
N GLU A 273 21.19 6.97 14.49
CA GLU A 273 20.58 6.32 15.68
C GLU A 273 19.41 7.11 16.26
N GLU A 274 19.52 8.44 16.34
CA GLU A 274 18.45 9.32 16.84
C GLU A 274 17.25 9.35 15.88
N GLU A 275 17.48 9.43 14.57
CA GLU A 275 16.41 9.35 13.58
C GLU A 275 15.71 8.00 13.62
N GLN A 276 16.48 6.91 13.72
CA GLN A 276 15.96 5.55 13.77
C GLN A 276 14.97 5.36 14.93
N GLU A 277 15.33 5.85 16.11
CA GLU A 277 14.48 5.76 17.30
C GLU A 277 13.17 6.53 17.11
N LEU A 278 13.24 7.78 16.65
CA LEU A 278 12.05 8.60 16.42
C LEU A 278 11.15 8.05 15.30
N LEU A 279 11.75 7.57 14.20
CA LEU A 279 11.01 6.96 13.10
C LEU A 279 10.26 5.71 13.56
N TRP A 280 10.90 4.87 14.38
CA TRP A 280 10.29 3.66 14.91
C TRP A 280 9.21 3.97 15.96
N GLN A 281 9.42 4.94 16.84
CA GLN A 281 8.41 5.39 17.80
C GLN A 281 7.15 5.90 17.09
N LEU A 282 7.30 6.73 16.06
CA LEU A 282 6.15 7.22 15.29
C LEU A 282 5.45 6.09 14.52
N TYR A 283 6.22 5.13 13.98
CA TYR A 283 5.65 3.94 13.35
C TYR A 283 4.83 3.11 14.33
N GLU A 284 5.35 2.81 15.53
CA GLU A 284 4.62 2.03 16.53
C GLU A 284 3.37 2.75 17.03
N ALA A 285 3.40 4.08 17.12
CA ALA A 285 2.23 4.87 17.47
C ALA A 285 1.08 4.65 16.47
N TYR A 286 1.35 4.70 15.17
CA TYR A 286 0.35 4.37 14.15
C TYR A 286 -0.01 2.88 14.13
N ALA A 287 0.98 2.01 14.28
CA ALA A 287 0.79 0.55 14.25
C ALA A 287 -0.12 0.07 15.38
N GLN A 288 -0.09 0.74 16.53
CA GLN A 288 -0.97 0.46 17.66
C GLN A 288 -2.43 0.82 17.36
N VAL A 289 -2.68 2.04 16.85
CA VAL A 289 -4.03 2.52 16.51
C VAL A 289 -4.65 1.73 15.35
N LEU A 290 -3.84 1.36 14.36
CA LEU A 290 -4.24 0.54 13.22
C LEU A 290 -4.21 -0.97 13.52
N GLN A 291 -3.73 -1.36 14.70
CA GLN A 291 -3.60 -2.76 15.15
C GLN A 291 -2.82 -3.65 14.17
N LEU A 292 -1.74 -3.14 13.57
CA LEU A 292 -0.97 -3.82 12.52
C LEU A 292 -0.26 -5.09 12.99
N ARG A 293 0.01 -5.21 14.28
CA ARG A 293 0.61 -6.41 14.90
C ARG A 293 -0.41 -7.53 15.13
N GLU A 294 -1.69 -7.28 14.87
CA GLU A 294 -2.77 -8.23 15.10
C GLU A 294 -3.48 -8.61 13.81
N THR A 295 -3.73 -9.91 13.62
CA THR A 295 -4.58 -10.38 12.53
C THR A 295 -6.05 -10.24 12.93
N PHE A 296 -6.85 -9.60 12.07
CA PHE A 296 -8.29 -9.55 12.23
C PHE A 296 -8.90 -10.92 11.89
N CYS A 297 -9.26 -11.69 12.92
CA CYS A 297 -9.89 -13.00 12.75
C CYS A 297 -11.42 -12.85 12.65
N VAL A 298 -11.99 -13.20 11.50
CA VAL A 298 -13.45 -13.18 11.26
C VAL A 298 -14.19 -14.12 12.20
N ASP A 299 -13.56 -15.25 12.56
CA ASP A 299 -14.13 -16.19 13.53
C ASP A 299 -14.36 -15.58 14.91
N SER A 300 -13.63 -14.50 15.26
CA SER A 300 -13.86 -13.77 16.50
C SER A 300 -15.22 -13.06 16.52
N LEU A 301 -15.70 -12.60 15.36
CA LEU A 301 -17.04 -12.01 15.22
C LEU A 301 -18.11 -13.08 15.47
N ILE A 302 -17.90 -14.29 14.94
CA ILE A 302 -18.81 -15.43 15.11
C ILE A 302 -18.87 -15.85 16.58
N ALA A 303 -17.71 -15.94 17.23
CA ALA A 303 -17.59 -16.35 18.63
C ALA A 303 -18.30 -15.40 19.61
N SER A 304 -18.51 -14.13 19.25
CA SER A 304 -19.26 -13.17 20.07
C SER A 304 -20.74 -13.55 20.26
N GLY A 305 -21.30 -14.39 19.37
CA GLY A 305 -22.72 -14.76 19.35
C GLY A 305 -23.68 -13.63 18.92
N GLN A 306 -23.19 -12.44 18.61
CA GLN A 306 -24.02 -11.32 18.18
C GLN A 306 -24.35 -11.44 16.69
N VAL A 307 -25.64 -11.62 16.36
CA VAL A 307 -26.16 -11.70 14.98
C VAL A 307 -25.92 -10.43 14.16
N GLN A 308 -25.68 -9.30 14.83
CA GLN A 308 -25.43 -8.02 14.18
C GLN A 308 -24.48 -7.18 15.03
N GLN A 309 -23.46 -6.58 14.41
CA GLN A 309 -22.41 -5.81 15.09
C GLN A 309 -22.06 -4.57 14.26
N LYS A 310 -21.89 -3.42 14.91
CA LYS A 310 -21.31 -2.22 14.27
C LYS A 310 -19.80 -2.23 14.55
N LEU A 311 -18.99 -2.09 13.50
CA LEU A 311 -17.53 -1.98 13.56
C LEU A 311 -17.08 -0.66 12.95
N THR A 312 -16.11 -0.02 13.59
CA THR A 312 -15.44 1.19 13.09
C THR A 312 -13.97 0.90 12.96
N MET A 313 -13.42 1.07 11.76
CA MET A 313 -12.02 0.75 11.45
C MET A 313 -11.31 2.00 10.93
N ASN A 314 -10.15 2.30 11.51
CA ASN A 314 -9.21 3.29 11.00
C ASN A 314 -8.30 2.60 9.98
N GLY A 315 -8.09 3.24 8.84
CA GLY A 315 -7.38 2.65 7.71
C GLY A 315 -6.20 3.45 7.19
N ALA A 316 -6.13 4.74 7.45
CA ALA A 316 -4.95 5.54 7.14
C ALA A 316 -4.97 6.86 7.92
N PHE A 317 -3.81 7.51 7.99
CA PHE A 317 -3.64 8.83 8.57
C PHE A 317 -2.86 9.73 7.62
N ILE A 318 -3.29 11.01 7.55
CA ILE A 318 -2.49 12.11 7.01
C ILE A 318 -2.42 13.18 8.09
N GLU A 319 -1.22 13.37 8.67
CA GLU A 319 -1.07 14.26 9.82
C GLU A 319 0.09 15.24 9.66
N THR A 320 -0.03 16.34 10.41
CA THR A 320 1.01 17.34 10.67
C THR A 320 1.03 17.61 12.17
N GLU A 321 1.93 18.47 12.64
CA GLU A 321 1.95 18.89 14.04
C GLU A 321 0.69 19.68 14.47
N LYS A 322 -0.18 20.05 13.52
CA LYS A 322 -1.35 20.91 13.73
C LYS A 322 -2.69 20.21 13.52
N ARG A 323 -2.76 19.24 12.60
CA ARG A 323 -4.02 18.68 12.12
C ARG A 323 -3.87 17.20 11.78
N SER A 324 -4.90 16.42 12.06
CA SER A 324 -4.96 14.99 11.76
C SER A 324 -6.19 14.67 10.93
N LEU A 325 -5.98 13.98 9.82
CA LEU A 325 -7.01 13.40 8.99
C LEU A 325 -6.92 11.88 9.08
N VAL A 326 -8.05 11.21 9.23
CA VAL A 326 -8.15 9.75 9.32
C VAL A 326 -9.02 9.22 8.20
N PHE A 327 -8.57 8.17 7.52
CA PHE A 327 -9.42 7.39 6.63
C PHE A 327 -10.14 6.34 7.46
N ARG A 328 -11.46 6.40 7.55
CA ARG A 328 -12.26 5.55 8.43
C ARG A 328 -13.36 4.85 7.65
N SER A 329 -13.72 3.64 8.08
CA SER A 329 -14.92 2.96 7.63
C SER A 329 -15.79 2.53 8.79
N GLU A 330 -17.09 2.78 8.69
CA GLU A 330 -18.10 2.20 9.56
C GLU A 330 -18.87 1.11 8.82
N CYS A 331 -18.91 -0.08 9.40
CA CYS A 331 -19.57 -1.24 8.83
C CYS A 331 -20.58 -1.83 9.82
N LEU A 332 -21.70 -2.31 9.28
CA LEU A 332 -22.62 -3.18 9.97
C LEU A 332 -22.39 -4.62 9.48
N ILE A 333 -21.96 -5.48 10.38
CA ILE A 333 -21.73 -6.90 10.13
C ILE A 333 -22.98 -7.68 10.54
N GLY A 334 -23.58 -8.40 9.61
CA GLY A 334 -24.65 -9.35 9.85
C GLY A 334 -24.11 -10.78 9.83
N LEU A 335 -24.47 -11.58 10.83
CA LEU A 335 -24.13 -13.00 10.91
C LEU A 335 -25.40 -13.84 10.84
N SER A 336 -25.42 -14.84 9.96
CA SER A 336 -26.56 -15.75 9.81
C SER A 336 -26.10 -17.17 9.54
N SER A 337 -26.78 -18.17 10.10
CA SER A 337 -26.48 -19.56 9.76
C SER A 337 -26.87 -19.90 8.32
N ARG A 338 -25.95 -20.54 7.61
CA ARG A 338 -26.19 -21.12 6.28
C ARG A 338 -26.98 -22.41 6.45
N LEU A 339 -28.23 -22.39 6.00
CA LEU A 339 -29.12 -23.54 6.08
C LEU A 339 -28.73 -24.59 5.02
N PRO A 340 -28.78 -25.90 5.34
CA PRO A 340 -28.64 -26.96 4.35
C PRO A 340 -29.70 -26.85 3.25
N GLN A 341 -29.39 -27.35 2.06
CA GLN A 341 -30.35 -27.39 0.95
C GLN A 341 -31.61 -28.15 1.38
N GLY A 342 -32.79 -27.57 1.12
CA GLY A 342 -34.09 -28.16 1.48
C GLY A 342 -34.58 -27.83 2.89
N VAL A 343 -33.79 -27.18 3.73
CA VAL A 343 -34.23 -26.71 5.06
C VAL A 343 -34.76 -25.28 4.97
N GLN A 344 -36.04 -25.10 5.35
CA GLN A 344 -36.64 -23.77 5.50
C GLN A 344 -36.84 -23.49 6.99
N LEU A 345 -36.31 -22.37 7.47
CA LEU A 345 -36.64 -21.85 8.80
C LEU A 345 -37.78 -20.83 8.66
N GLN A 346 -38.82 -20.98 9.49
CA GLN A 346 -39.80 -19.91 9.67
C GLN A 346 -39.20 -18.85 10.59
N VAL A 347 -38.73 -17.76 10.01
CA VAL A 347 -38.26 -16.58 10.75
C VAL A 347 -39.33 -15.50 10.65
N PRO A 348 -39.71 -14.83 11.75
CA PRO A 348 -40.66 -13.72 11.69
C PRO A 348 -40.20 -12.64 10.68
N PRO A 349 -41.13 -11.99 9.95
CA PRO A 349 -40.78 -10.95 8.99
C PRO A 349 -39.91 -9.86 9.65
N GLY A 350 -38.76 -9.58 9.05
CA GLY A 350 -37.83 -8.55 9.53
C GLY A 350 -36.85 -9.01 10.63
N GLN A 351 -36.89 -10.27 11.07
CA GLN A 351 -35.86 -10.82 11.97
C GLN A 351 -34.74 -11.54 11.19
N PRO A 352 -33.47 -11.39 11.59
CA PRO A 352 -32.37 -12.12 10.98
C PRO A 352 -32.45 -13.61 11.32
N VAL A 353 -31.94 -14.46 10.43
CA VAL A 353 -31.77 -15.89 10.72
C VAL A 353 -30.80 -16.03 11.91
N PRO A 354 -31.18 -16.76 12.98
CA PRO A 354 -30.32 -16.89 14.16
C PRO A 354 -29.07 -17.70 13.87
N LEU A 355 -28.07 -17.57 14.76
CA LEU A 355 -26.90 -18.45 14.77
C LEU A 355 -27.28 -19.80 15.39
N ILE A 356 -27.33 -20.82 14.53
CA ILE A 356 -27.59 -22.21 14.89
C ILE A 356 -26.25 -22.92 15.11
N PRO A 357 -25.99 -23.46 16.30
CA PRO A 357 -24.75 -24.19 16.60
C PRO A 357 -24.50 -25.33 15.61
N GLY A 358 -23.27 -25.46 15.13
CA GLY A 358 -22.84 -26.53 14.22
C GLY A 358 -23.12 -26.28 12.73
N LEU A 359 -23.83 -25.20 12.37
CA LEU A 359 -23.99 -24.80 10.97
C LEU A 359 -22.93 -23.77 10.55
N PRO A 360 -22.48 -23.81 9.26
CA PRO A 360 -21.64 -22.75 8.71
C PRO A 360 -22.34 -21.38 8.82
N VAL A 361 -21.55 -20.31 8.95
CA VAL A 361 -22.07 -18.94 9.08
C VAL A 361 -21.79 -18.15 7.82
N ASN A 362 -22.79 -17.40 7.35
CA ASN A 362 -22.63 -16.35 6.35
C ASN A 362 -22.36 -15.03 7.07
N VAL A 363 -21.40 -14.27 6.54
CA VAL A 363 -21.05 -12.93 7.00
C VAL A 363 -21.47 -11.93 5.93
N ASP A 364 -22.41 -11.05 6.26
CA ASP A 364 -22.85 -9.95 5.42
C ASP A 364 -22.21 -8.65 5.92
N ILE A 365 -21.67 -7.85 5.00
CA ILE A 365 -20.99 -6.60 5.32
C ILE A 365 -21.75 -5.47 4.64
N LYS A 366 -22.37 -4.61 5.44
CA LYS A 366 -22.97 -3.37 4.96
C LYS A 366 -22.11 -2.18 5.38
N VAL A 367 -21.44 -1.56 4.41
CA VAL A 367 -20.68 -0.32 4.64
C VAL A 367 -21.67 0.82 4.85
N LEU A 368 -21.60 1.48 6.01
CA LEU A 368 -22.44 2.62 6.38
C LEU A 368 -21.80 3.94 5.95
N SER A 369 -20.49 4.07 6.15
CA SER A 369 -19.67 5.19 5.69
C SER A 369 -18.24 4.72 5.44
N ILE A 370 -17.56 5.40 4.52
CA ILE A 370 -16.13 5.20 4.27
C ILE A 370 -15.53 6.47 3.64
N GLY A 371 -14.39 6.91 4.14
CA GLY A 371 -13.69 8.07 3.57
C GLY A 371 -12.73 8.73 4.55
N TRP A 372 -12.13 9.83 4.08
CA TRP A 372 -11.32 10.73 4.89
C TRP A 372 -12.19 11.69 5.69
N GLU A 373 -11.88 11.86 6.97
CA GLU A 373 -12.51 12.82 7.87
C GLU A 373 -11.48 13.45 8.82
N GLU A 374 -11.86 14.54 9.50
CA GLU A 374 -11.05 15.12 10.58
C GLU A 374 -11.01 14.15 11.76
N ASN A 375 -9.82 13.95 12.31
CA ASN A 375 -9.63 13.12 13.50
C ASN A 375 -9.94 13.93 14.78
N GLU A 376 -11.20 14.36 14.92
CA GLU A 376 -11.66 15.15 16.07
C GLU A 376 -11.53 14.39 17.41
N GLU A 377 -11.62 13.06 17.34
CA GLU A 377 -11.49 12.16 18.49
C GLU A 377 -10.04 12.03 18.97
N GLY A 378 -9.07 12.48 18.18
CA GLY A 378 -7.65 12.39 18.50
C GLY A 378 -7.15 10.97 18.67
N VAL A 379 -7.77 9.98 18.01
CA VAL A 379 -7.31 8.58 18.03
C VAL A 379 -5.96 8.42 17.39
#